data_AF-A0A821IYV8-F1
#
_entry.id   AF-A0A821IYV8-F1
#
_cell.length_a   1.000
_cell.length_b   1.000
_cell.length_c   1.000
_cell.angle_alpha   90.00
_cell.angle_beta   90.00
_cell.angle_gamma   90.00
#
_symmetry.space_group_name_H-M   'P 1'
#
loop_
_entity.id
_entity.type
_entity.pdbx_description
1 polymer ?
#
loop_
_entity_poly.entity_id
_entity_poly.type
_entity_poly.pdbx_seq_one_letter_code
_entity_poly.pdbx_strand_id
1 'polypeptide(L)' 'RRKTLSRLNSRFYWPHMRRDVVDYVRACILCQQYKPTNQKHGGLMKPIIVSEPWHTVGIDITGPFTKTRR' A
#
# COMPACT_ATOMS: atom_id res chain seq x y z
N ARG A 1 -6.60 13.66 -7.22
CA ARG A 1 -7.27 14.51 -6.20
C ARG A 1 -6.86 15.98 -6.35
N ARG A 2 -5.80 16.52 -5.71
CA ARG A 2 -5.45 17.97 -5.81
C ARG A 2 -5.22 18.47 -7.24
N LYS A 3 -4.42 17.76 -8.05
CA LYS A 3 -4.19 18.11 -9.46
C LYS A 3 -5.48 18.10 -10.28
N THR A 4 -6.32 17.08 -10.09
CA THR A 4 -7.64 16.96 -10.72
C THR A 4 -8.55 18.15 -10.38
N LEU A 5 -8.63 18.49 -9.09
CA LEU A 5 -9.43 19.62 -8.61
C LEU A 5 -8.92 20.95 -9.16
N SER A 6 -7.60 21.17 -9.17
CA SER A 6 -7.00 22.40 -9.72
C SER A 6 -7.32 22.60 -11.21
N ARG A 7 -7.32 21.52 -12.00
CA ARG A 7 -7.73 21.59 -13.41
C ARG A 7 -9.19 21.96 -13.57
N LEU A 8 -10.10 21.37 -12.78
CA LEU A 8 -11.52 21.69 -12.84
C LEU A 8 -11.81 23.13 -12.40
N ASN A 9 -11.20 23.58 -11.30
CA ASN A 9 -11.32 24.94 -10.78
C ASN A 9 -10.92 26.03 -11.80
N SER A 10 -10.10 25.71 -12.80
CA SER A 10 -9.70 26.69 -13.82
C SER A 10 -10.83 27.06 -14.79
N ARG A 11 -11.89 26.26 -14.87
CA ARG A 11 -12.94 26.40 -15.90
C ARG A 11 -14.35 26.17 -15.38
N PHE A 12 -14.52 25.49 -14.26
CA PHE A 12 -15.81 25.03 -13.77
C PHE A 12 -15.95 25.22 -12.27
N TYR A 13 -17.20 25.37 -11.84
CA TYR A 13 -17.59 25.38 -10.44
C TYR A 13 -19.00 24.81 -10.28
N TRP A 14 -19.20 24.03 -9.21
CA TRP A 14 -20.51 23.64 -8.73
C TRP A 14 -20.46 23.33 -7.23
N PRO A 15 -21.60 23.38 -6.51
CA PRO A 15 -21.66 22.99 -5.11
C PRO A 15 -21.12 21.58 -4.90
N HIS A 16 -20.27 21.40 -3.89
CA HIS A 16 -19.65 20.11 -3.54
C HIS A 16 -18.66 19.50 -4.55
N MET A 17 -18.22 20.23 -5.60
CA MET A 17 -17.23 19.75 -6.58
C MET A 17 -16.00 19.05 -5.97
N ARG A 18 -15.47 19.57 -4.86
CA ARG A 18 -14.34 18.94 -4.17
C ARG A 18 -14.65 17.52 -3.68
N ARG A 19 -15.87 17.29 -3.18
CA ARG A 19 -16.35 15.99 -2.71
C ARG A 19 -16.44 15.02 -3.89
N ASP A 20 -17.09 15.45 -4.97
CA ASP A 20 -17.26 14.63 -6.17
C ASP A 20 -15.92 14.23 -6.78
N VAL A 21 -14.96 15.15 -6.85
CA VAL A 21 -13.59 14.85 -7.33
C VAL A 21 -12.89 13.84 -6.42
N VAL A 22 -13.10 13.91 -5.11
CA VAL A 22 -12.52 12.94 -4.17
C VAL A 22 -13.14 11.56 -4.39
N ASP A 23 -14.46 11.49 -4.51
CA ASP A 23 -15.20 10.24 -4.63
C ASP A 23 -14.95 9.57 -6.00
N TYR A 24 -14.93 10.36 -7.08
CA TYR A 24 -14.51 9.89 -8.41
C TYR A 24 -13.10 9.29 -8.38
N VAL A 25 -12.12 10.01 -7.82
CA VAL A 25 -10.73 9.50 -7.77
C VAL A 25 -10.61 8.28 -6.86
N ARG A 26 -11.43 8.15 -5.81
CA ARG A 26 -11.49 6.96 -4.95
C ARG A 26 -12.05 5.74 -5.71
N ALA A 27 -13.06 5.92 -6.54
CA ALA A 27 -13.67 4.84 -7.31
C ALA A 27 -12.85 4.42 -8.55
N CYS A 28 -11.94 5.25 -9.03
CA CYS A 28 -11.13 4.95 -10.21
C CYS A 28 -10.10 3.84 -9.95
N ILE A 29 -10.32 2.66 -10.55
CA ILE A 29 -9.46 1.46 -10.42
C ILE A 29 -8.01 1.76 -10.83
N LEU A 30 -7.80 2.40 -11.99
CA LEU A 30 -6.45 2.74 -12.46
C LEU A 30 -5.73 3.68 -11.48
N CYS A 31 -6.45 4.64 -10.88
CA CYS A 31 -5.86 5.51 -9.87
C CYS A 31 -5.49 4.73 -8.60
N GLN A 32 -6.29 3.75 -8.17
CA GLN A 32 -5.98 2.95 -6.98
C GLN A 32 -4.82 1.97 -7.21
N GLN A 33 -4.71 1.41 -8.42
CA GLN A 33 -3.69 0.42 -8.75
C GLN A 33 -2.31 1.03 -8.96
N TYR A 34 -2.21 2.13 -9.72
CA TYR A 34 -0.92 2.66 -10.16
C TYR A 34 -0.40 3.80 -9.31
N LYS A 35 -1.26 4.48 -8.55
CA LYS A 35 -0.82 5.64 -7.77
C LYS A 35 -0.19 5.17 -6.46
N PRO A 36 1.05 5.59 -6.15
CA PRO A 36 1.66 5.21 -4.88
C PRO A 36 0.84 5.73 -3.70
N THR A 37 0.74 4.89 -2.67
CA THR A 37 0.20 5.29 -1.38
C THR A 37 1.19 6.20 -0.68
N ASN A 38 0.67 7.27 -0.06
CA ASN A 38 1.45 8.11 0.85
C ASN A 38 1.19 7.71 2.31
N GLN A 39 0.50 6.57 2.54
CA GLN A 39 0.36 6.04 3.88
C GLN A 39 1.73 5.62 4.39
N LYS A 40 2.00 5.92 5.65
CA LYS A 40 3.17 5.36 6.32
C LYS A 40 3.03 3.84 6.28
N HIS A 41 4.14 3.15 6.06
CA HIS A 41 4.18 1.71 6.25
C HIS A 41 3.68 1.37 7.66
N GLY A 42 3.12 0.18 7.81
CA GLY A 42 2.82 -0.36 9.13
C GLY A 42 4.04 -0.24 10.03
N GLY A 43 3.82 -0.01 11.33
CA GLY A 43 4.90 0.06 12.30
C GLY A 43 5.77 -1.19 12.29
N LEU A 44 6.92 -1.11 12.96
CA LEU A 44 7.82 -2.25 13.08
C LEU A 44 7.11 -3.45 13.70
N MET A 45 7.39 -4.64 13.16
CA MET A 45 6.91 -5.89 13.73
C MET A 45 7.50 -6.05 15.13
N LYS A 46 6.67 -6.35 16.12
CA LYS A 46 7.17 -6.64 17.48
C LYS A 46 7.81 -8.03 17.47
N PRO A 47 8.99 -8.21 18.10
CA PRO A 47 9.61 -9.52 18.20
C PRO A 47 8.76 -10.45 19.07
N ILE A 48 8.79 -11.75 18.76
CA ILE A 48 8.24 -12.80 19.60
C ILE A 48 9.18 -12.97 20.79
N ILE A 49 8.66 -12.81 22.01
CA ILE A 49 9.43 -13.00 23.25
C ILE A 49 9.34 -14.49 23.61
N VAL A 50 10.49 -15.17 23.65
CA VAL A 50 10.60 -16.58 24.09
C VAL A 50 11.40 -16.64 25.38
N SER A 51 10.86 -17.28 26.41
CA SER A 51 11.48 -17.40 27.74
C SER A 51 12.20 -18.73 27.96
N GLU A 52 11.94 -19.74 27.13
CA GLU A 52 12.43 -21.10 27.29
C GLU A 52 12.86 -21.70 25.94
N PRO A 53 13.87 -22.60 25.94
CA PRO A 53 14.23 -23.35 24.74
C PRO A 53 13.03 -24.11 24.16
N TRP A 54 12.94 -24.19 22.83
CA TRP A 54 11.89 -24.92 22.10
C TRP A 54 10.45 -24.39 22.24
N HIS A 55 10.26 -23.22 22.86
CA HIS A 55 8.94 -22.61 23.01
C HIS A 55 8.31 -22.15 21.68
N THR A 56 9.12 -21.81 20.67
CA THR A 56 8.64 -21.38 19.35
C THR A 56 9.61 -21.81 18.26
N VAL A 57 9.07 -22.29 17.13
CA VAL A 57 9.84 -22.67 15.94
C VAL A 57 9.34 -21.86 14.74
N GLY A 58 10.24 -21.11 14.11
CA GLY A 58 10.01 -20.44 12.83
C GLY A 58 10.56 -21.29 11.69
N ILE A 59 9.77 -21.52 10.65
CA ILE A 59 10.17 -22.30 9.47
C ILE A 59 9.97 -21.41 8.26
N ASP A 60 10.99 -21.34 7.39
CA ASP A 60 10.92 -20.64 6.11
C ASP A 60 11.57 -21.49 5.01
N ILE A 61 11.14 -21.27 3.77
CA ILE A 61 11.64 -21.99 2.60
C ILE A 61 12.67 -21.10 1.91
N THR A 62 13.87 -21.63 1.73
CA THR A 62 14.95 -20.95 1.01
C THR A 62 15.27 -21.71 -0.28
N GLY A 63 15.60 -20.95 -1.33
CA GLY A 63 15.93 -21.49 -2.64
C GLY A 63 15.39 -20.63 -3.79
N PRO A 64 15.55 -21.09 -5.05
CA PRO A 64 16.16 -22.36 -5.44
C PRO A 64 17.69 -22.34 -5.30
N PHE A 65 18.27 -23.44 -4.80
CA PHE A 65 19.71 -23.61 -4.71
C PHE A 65 20.28 -24.25 -5.99
N THR A 66 21.53 -23.94 -6.30
CA THR A 66 22.25 -24.61 -7.39
C THR A 66 22.44 -26.08 -7.06
N LYS A 67 22.13 -26.97 -8.01
CA LYS A 67 22.37 -28.41 -7.86
C LYS A 67 23.87 -28.68 -7.81
N THR A 68 24.33 -29.52 -6.89
CA THR A 68 25.70 -30.03 -6.91
C THR A 68 25.90 -30.93 -8.12
N ARG A 69 27.11 -30.88 -8.71
CA ARG A 69 27.48 -31.77 -9.81
C ARG A 69 27.69 -33.18 -9.25
N ARG A 70 27.14 -34.19 -9.92
CA ARG A 70 27.36 -35.61 -9.61
C ARG A 70 28.78 -36.03 -9.96
#